data_AF-A0A2E0V196-F1
#
_entry.id   AF-A0A2E0V196-F1
#
_cell.length_a   1.000
_cell.length_b   1.000
_cell.length_c   1.000
_cell.angle_alpha   90.00
_cell.angle_beta   90.00
_cell.angle_gamma   90.00
#
_symmetry.space_group_name_H-M   'P 1'
#
loop_
_entity.id
_entity.type
_entity.pdbx_description
1 polymer ?
#
loop_
_entity_poly.entity_id
_entity_poly.type
_entity_poly.pdbx_seq_one_letter_code
_entity_poly.pdbx_strand_id
1 'polypeptide(L)'
;MKTLNRFLCAILMIVALSACSSGLQIDKESNGKTISIPSGQSLEIKLQGNITTGYEWQVISVDETILKPAGEPKYSSESTLAGAGGEFLFKFEAKNPGETNLKLGYLRPWEENTEPIETFEIIVMVK
;
A
#
# COMPACT_ATOMS: atom_id res chain seq x y z
N MET A 1 34.06 6.50 -57.40
CA MET A 1 33.75 5.14 -56.88
C MET A 1 34.98 4.67 -56.10
N LYS A 2 35.02 4.46 -54.79
CA LYS A 2 33.99 4.28 -53.76
C LYS A 2 34.47 4.92 -52.44
N THR A 3 33.49 5.54 -51.77
CA THR A 3 33.39 6.10 -50.42
C THR A 3 33.96 5.19 -49.33
N LEU A 4 34.69 5.62 -48.30
CA LEU A 4 34.48 6.64 -47.24
C LEU A 4 34.42 5.90 -45.89
N ASN A 5 35.39 6.27 -45.06
CA ASN A 5 35.63 5.94 -43.66
C ASN A 5 34.33 5.83 -42.82
N ARG A 6 34.08 4.69 -42.18
CA ARG A 6 32.92 4.51 -41.27
C ARG A 6 33.32 4.90 -39.85
N PHE A 7 33.30 6.20 -39.59
CA PHE A 7 33.27 6.76 -38.24
C PHE A 7 31.90 6.52 -37.58
N LEU A 8 31.93 5.94 -36.39
CA LEU A 8 31.24 6.39 -35.17
C LEU A 8 29.96 7.23 -35.34
N CYS A 9 28.79 6.60 -35.16
CA CYS A 9 27.54 7.17 -34.63
C CYS A 9 26.84 6.00 -33.90
N ALA A 10 26.71 6.02 -32.57
CA ALA A 10 25.57 6.59 -31.86
C ALA A 10 24.24 5.94 -32.32
N ILE A 11 23.29 5.49 -31.49
CA ILE A 11 22.94 5.63 -30.09
C ILE A 11 21.63 4.81 -29.97
N LEU A 12 21.18 4.50 -28.74
CA LEU A 12 19.82 4.04 -28.41
C LEU A 12 19.47 2.58 -28.72
N MET A 13 19.64 1.69 -27.74
CA MET A 13 18.61 0.69 -27.50
C MET A 13 18.51 0.34 -26.01
N ILE A 14 17.58 1.05 -25.36
CA ILE A 14 16.77 0.60 -24.22
C ILE A 14 17.56 0.35 -22.93
N VAL A 15 17.84 1.44 -22.20
CA VAL A 15 17.77 1.39 -20.74
C VAL A 15 16.28 1.22 -20.44
N ALA A 16 15.86 0.00 -20.11
CA ALA A 16 14.57 -0.19 -19.48
C ALA A 16 14.64 0.55 -18.14
N LEU A 17 14.00 1.73 -18.06
CA LEU A 17 13.66 2.32 -16.78
C LEU A 17 12.70 1.32 -16.13
N SER A 18 13.25 0.41 -15.32
CA SER A 18 12.49 -0.20 -14.25
C SER A 18 11.95 0.95 -13.43
N ALA A 19 10.67 1.29 -13.67
CA ALA A 19 9.94 2.22 -12.83
C ALA A 19 9.91 1.60 -11.44
N CYS A 20 10.89 1.95 -10.62
CA CYS A 20 10.86 1.67 -9.21
C CYS A 20 9.63 2.41 -8.68
N SER A 21 8.56 1.66 -8.41
CA SER A 21 7.41 2.20 -7.70
C SER A 21 7.92 2.71 -6.36
N SER A 22 8.05 4.03 -6.22
CA SER A 22 8.55 4.70 -5.02
C SER A 22 7.47 4.68 -3.93
N GLY A 23 7.27 3.52 -3.32
CA GLY A 23 6.34 3.32 -2.23
C GLY A 23 6.99 2.62 -1.05
N LEU A 24 6.50 2.92 0.15
CA LEU A 24 6.86 2.24 1.39
C LEU A 24 5.84 1.15 1.67
N GLN A 25 6.29 -0.10 1.77
CA GLN A 25 5.43 -1.21 2.19
C GLN A 25 5.71 -1.56 3.66
N ILE A 26 4.66 -1.70 4.45
CA ILE A 26 4.71 -2.12 5.84
C ILE A 26 3.70 -3.24 6.09
N ASP A 27 3.80 -3.87 7.26
CA ASP A 27 2.95 -4.96 7.71
C ASP A 27 2.55 -4.77 9.19
N LYS A 28 1.94 -5.81 9.77
CA LYS A 28 1.49 -5.85 11.17
C LYS A 28 2.58 -5.52 12.18
N GLU A 29 3.86 -5.76 11.90
CA GLU A 29 4.96 -5.43 12.82
C GLU A 29 5.16 -3.92 12.98
N SER A 30 4.53 -3.11 12.13
CA SER A 30 4.54 -1.65 12.24
C SER A 30 3.45 -1.10 13.16
N ASN A 31 2.60 -1.94 13.72
CA ASN A 31 1.52 -1.51 14.62
C ASN A 31 2.08 -0.72 15.82
N GLY A 32 1.44 0.40 16.13
CA GLY A 32 1.84 1.35 17.18
C GLY A 32 3.04 2.23 16.85
N LYS A 33 3.61 2.14 15.64
CA LYS A 33 4.79 2.93 15.24
C LYS A 33 4.43 4.23 14.54
N THR A 34 5.42 5.12 14.46
CA THR A 34 5.37 6.30 13.61
C THR A 34 6.12 6.03 12.30
N ILE A 35 5.47 6.33 11.18
CA ILE A 35 5.99 6.15 9.82
C ILE A 35 6.20 7.51 9.18
N SER A 36 7.41 7.79 8.71
CA SER A 36 7.71 9.00 7.92
C SER A 36 7.72 8.66 6.43
N ILE A 37 6.99 9.43 5.63
CA ILE A 37 6.91 9.24 4.17
C ILE A 37 6.94 10.60 3.45
N PRO A 38 7.67 10.76 2.33
CA PRO A 38 7.60 11.98 1.53
C PRO A 38 6.27 12.16 0.82
N SER A 39 5.85 13.41 0.64
CA SER A 39 4.70 13.77 -0.21
C SER A 39 4.87 13.21 -1.63
N GLY A 40 3.77 12.71 -2.20
CA GLY A 40 3.72 12.08 -3.52
C GLY A 40 4.11 10.60 -3.55
N GLN A 41 4.56 10.01 -2.44
CA GLN A 41 4.82 8.57 -2.36
C GLN A 41 3.60 7.77 -1.92
N SER A 42 3.64 6.47 -2.21
CA SER A 42 2.59 5.53 -1.78
C SER A 42 2.99 4.79 -0.50
N LEU A 43 2.05 4.68 0.45
CA LEU A 43 2.16 3.78 1.59
C LEU A 43 1.30 2.54 1.32
N GLU A 44 1.90 1.36 1.36
CA GLU A 44 1.22 0.08 1.22
C GLU A 44 1.24 -0.67 2.55
N ILE A 45 0.08 -1.17 2.99
CA ILE A 45 -0.06 -1.88 4.27
C ILE A 45 -0.62 -3.26 4.00
N LYS A 46 0.14 -4.30 4.39
CA LYS A 46 -0.26 -5.71 4.28
C LYS A 46 -0.67 -6.25 5.63
N LEU A 47 -1.92 -6.69 5.73
CA LEU A 47 -2.46 -7.29 6.95
C LEU A 47 -3.06 -8.66 6.64
N GLN A 48 -2.71 -9.65 7.46
CA GLN A 48 -3.30 -10.98 7.37
C GLN A 48 -4.79 -10.91 7.69
N GLY A 49 -5.59 -11.74 7.02
CA GLY A 49 -7.02 -11.86 7.27
C GLY A 49 -7.61 -13.05 6.54
N ASN A 50 -8.90 -13.30 6.75
CA ASN A 50 -9.60 -14.41 6.14
C ASN A 50 -11.01 -14.00 5.73
N ILE A 51 -11.17 -13.58 4.48
CA ILE A 51 -12.45 -13.10 3.93
C ILE A 51 -13.54 -14.18 3.99
N THR A 52 -13.18 -15.48 4.03
CA THR A 52 -14.17 -16.57 4.12
C THR A 52 -14.90 -16.64 5.47
N THR A 53 -14.35 -15.97 6.49
CA THR A 53 -14.97 -15.86 7.82
C THR A 53 -15.94 -14.68 7.94
N GLY A 54 -15.99 -13.85 6.89
CA GLY A 54 -16.76 -12.61 6.84
C GLY A 54 -16.08 -11.38 7.43
N TYR A 55 -14.92 -11.55 8.06
CA TYR A 55 -14.15 -10.44 8.59
C TYR A 55 -13.31 -9.78 7.49
N GLU A 56 -13.31 -8.46 7.49
CA GLU A 56 -12.55 -7.61 6.58
C GLU A 56 -11.85 -6.50 7.36
N TRP A 57 -10.69 -6.07 6.84
CA TRP A 57 -10.06 -4.87 7.36
C TRP A 57 -10.74 -3.64 6.75
N GLN A 58 -10.97 -2.61 7.56
CA GLN A 58 -11.58 -1.35 7.15
C GLN A 58 -10.83 -0.16 7.72
N VAL A 59 -10.84 0.96 7.00
CA VAL A 59 -10.33 2.23 7.53
C VAL A 59 -11.32 2.77 8.55
N ILE A 60 -10.87 2.92 9.80
CA ILE A 60 -11.67 3.46 10.91
C ILE A 60 -11.44 4.97 11.03
N SER A 61 -10.20 5.42 10.91
CA SER A 61 -9.86 6.83 10.92
C SER A 61 -8.59 7.12 10.13
N VAL A 62 -8.61 8.21 9.38
CA VAL A 62 -7.46 8.83 8.73
C VAL A 62 -7.85 10.25 8.32
N ASP A 63 -6.90 11.16 8.28
CA ASP A 63 -7.08 12.44 7.59
C ASP A 63 -6.72 12.26 6.11
N GLU A 64 -7.75 12.14 5.27
CA GLU A 64 -7.58 11.93 3.83
C GLU A 64 -6.98 13.14 3.10
N THR A 65 -6.93 14.32 3.74
CA THR A 65 -6.23 15.47 3.18
C THR A 65 -4.71 15.30 3.28
N ILE A 66 -4.22 14.51 4.23
CA ILE A 66 -2.80 14.21 4.45
C ILE A 66 -2.43 12.86 3.79
N LEU A 67 -3.21 11.82 4.04
CA LEU A 67 -2.97 10.45 3.57
C LEU A 67 -4.25 9.87 2.95
N LYS A 68 -4.31 9.83 1.62
CA LYS A 68 -5.53 9.48 0.89
C LYS A 68 -5.57 8.01 0.50
N PRO A 69 -6.64 7.25 0.79
CA PRO A 69 -6.83 5.91 0.23
C PRO A 69 -6.77 5.91 -1.30
N ALA A 70 -6.01 4.99 -1.88
CA ALA A 70 -5.81 4.83 -3.32
C ALA A 70 -6.65 3.67 -3.87
N GLY A 71 -7.95 3.70 -3.59
CA GLY A 71 -8.93 2.68 -3.97
C GLY A 71 -9.29 1.73 -2.82
N GLU A 72 -10.07 0.70 -3.14
CA GLU A 72 -10.46 -0.36 -2.19
C GLU A 72 -9.28 -1.29 -1.88
N PRO A 73 -9.23 -1.87 -0.65
CA PRO A 73 -8.20 -2.85 -0.31
C PRO A 73 -8.33 -4.09 -1.19
N LYS A 74 -7.19 -4.63 -1.61
CA LYS A 74 -7.16 -5.88 -2.39
C LYS A 74 -6.96 -7.06 -1.47
N TYR A 75 -7.71 -8.14 -1.70
CA TYR A 75 -7.50 -9.41 -1.03
C TYR A 75 -6.80 -10.41 -1.95
N SER A 76 -5.81 -11.14 -1.42
CA SER A 76 -5.14 -12.24 -2.12
C SER A 76 -4.81 -13.38 -1.17
N SER A 77 -4.87 -14.63 -1.65
CA SER A 77 -4.39 -15.80 -0.92
C SER A 77 -3.45 -16.62 -1.82
N GLU A 78 -2.33 -17.04 -1.26
CA GLU A 78 -1.38 -17.95 -1.92
C GLU A 78 -1.82 -19.42 -1.83
N SER A 79 -2.85 -19.71 -1.02
CA SER A 79 -3.38 -21.06 -0.85
C SER A 79 -4.52 -21.33 -1.84
N THR A 80 -4.53 -22.53 -2.41
CA THR A 80 -5.66 -23.03 -3.21
C THR A 80 -6.71 -23.75 -2.38
N LEU A 81 -6.49 -23.90 -1.06
CA LEU A 81 -7.43 -24.58 -0.17
C LEU A 81 -8.61 -23.67 0.19
N ALA A 82 -9.82 -24.19 0.07
CA ALA A 82 -11.02 -23.48 0.48
C ALA A 82 -10.97 -23.15 1.99
N GLY A 83 -11.30 -21.90 2.33
CA GLY A 83 -11.29 -21.43 3.72
C GLY A 83 -9.92 -20.96 4.24
N ALA A 84 -8.84 -21.12 3.47
CA ALA A 84 -7.54 -20.60 3.85
C ALA A 84 -7.56 -19.05 3.93
N GLY A 85 -6.81 -18.51 4.89
CA GLY A 85 -6.59 -17.08 4.99
C GLY A 85 -5.75 -16.52 3.85
N GLY A 86 -5.56 -15.21 3.87
CA GLY A 86 -4.81 -14.45 2.89
C GLY A 86 -4.45 -13.08 3.46
N GLU A 87 -4.18 -12.14 2.57
CA GLU A 87 -3.71 -10.81 2.91
C GLU A 87 -4.62 -9.74 2.31
N PHE A 88 -4.88 -8.70 3.10
CA PHE A 88 -5.44 -7.44 2.65
C PHE A 88 -4.31 -6.45 2.38
N LEU A 89 -4.29 -5.88 1.18
CA LEU A 89 -3.36 -4.85 0.76
C LEU A 89 -4.09 -3.53 0.64
N PHE A 90 -3.80 -2.61 1.57
CA PHE A 90 -4.22 -1.22 1.47
C PHE A 90 -3.16 -0.40 0.75
N LYS A 91 -3.60 0.57 -0.05
CA LYS A 91 -2.72 1.55 -0.68
C LYS A 91 -3.20 2.94 -0.32
N PHE A 92 -2.25 3.80 0.05
CA PHE A 92 -2.50 5.20 0.34
C PHE A 92 -1.52 6.07 -0.45
N GLU A 93 -1.95 7.26 -0.83
CA GLU A 93 -1.12 8.31 -1.42
C GLU A 93 -0.85 9.39 -0.36
N ALA A 94 0.41 9.67 -0.06
CA ALA A 94 0.80 10.77 0.81
C ALA A 94 0.61 12.11 0.06
N LYS A 95 -0.42 12.89 0.40
CA LYS A 95 -0.84 14.07 -0.38
C LYS A 95 -0.15 15.34 0.07
N ASN A 96 -0.36 15.71 1.32
CA ASN A 96 0.07 16.99 1.88
C ASN A 96 0.92 16.75 3.13
N PRO A 97 1.96 17.57 3.37
CA PRO A 97 2.73 17.52 4.61
C PRO A 97 1.83 17.66 5.84
N GLY A 98 2.07 16.86 6.87
CA GLY A 98 1.26 16.82 8.07
C GLY A 98 1.38 15.51 8.82
N GLU A 99 0.67 15.40 9.93
CA GLU A 99 0.58 14.19 10.74
C GLU A 99 -0.86 13.70 10.78
N THR A 100 -1.06 12.39 10.59
CA THR A 100 -2.37 11.76 10.75
C THR A 100 -2.26 10.43 11.47
N ASN A 101 -3.26 10.13 12.31
CA ASN A 101 -3.42 8.80 12.89
C ASN A 101 -4.25 7.94 11.92
N LEU A 102 -3.60 6.93 11.34
CA LEU A 102 -4.25 5.92 10.53
C LEU A 102 -4.61 4.73 11.43
N LYS A 103 -5.91 4.45 11.53
CA LYS A 103 -6.45 3.28 12.23
C LYS A 103 -7.23 2.40 11.26
N LEU A 104 -6.86 1.12 11.23
CA LEU A 104 -7.57 0.05 10.54
C LEU A 104 -8.19 -0.89 11.59
N GLY A 105 -9.39 -1.39 11.31
CA GLY A 105 -10.11 -2.34 12.16
C GLY A 105 -10.49 -3.58 11.38
N TYR A 106 -10.36 -4.75 12.00
CA TYR A 106 -10.79 -6.03 11.45
C TYR A 106 -12.16 -6.41 12.04
N LEU A 107 -13.22 -6.29 11.24
CA LEU A 107 -14.60 -6.50 11.68
C LEU A 107 -15.47 -7.06 10.55
N ARG A 108 -16.70 -7.44 10.86
CA ARG A 108 -17.71 -7.81 9.88
C ARG A 108 -18.53 -6.58 9.50
N PRO A 109 -18.58 -6.18 8.22
CA PRO A 109 -19.20 -4.92 7.82
C PRO A 109 -20.73 -4.86 8.05
N TRP A 110 -21.39 -6.00 8.28
CA TRP A 110 -22.82 -6.10 8.58
C TRP A 110 -23.15 -6.17 10.08
N GLU A 111 -22.16 -6.29 10.95
CA GLU A 111 -22.38 -6.31 12.41
C GLU A 111 -22.33 -4.88 12.94
N GLU A 112 -23.50 -4.31 13.22
CA GLU A 112 -23.60 -2.96 13.78
C GLU A 112 -23.10 -2.91 15.23
N ASN A 113 -22.54 -1.75 15.63
CA ASN A 113 -22.13 -1.45 17.01
C ASN A 113 -21.15 -2.48 17.63
N THR A 114 -20.40 -3.18 16.79
CA THR A 114 -19.41 -4.17 17.23
C THR A 114 -18.01 -3.60 17.08
N GLU A 115 -17.19 -3.74 18.11
CA GLU A 115 -15.79 -3.31 18.06
C GLU A 115 -14.96 -4.25 17.14
N PRO A 116 -13.93 -3.72 16.45
CA PRO A 116 -13.01 -4.56 15.70
C PRO A 116 -12.36 -5.61 16.60
N ILE A 117 -12.31 -6.85 16.13
CA ILE A 117 -11.65 -7.95 16.87
C ILE A 117 -10.12 -7.82 16.81
N GLU A 118 -9.61 -7.03 15.87
CA GLU A 118 -8.21 -6.63 15.77
C GLU A 118 -8.11 -5.19 15.25
N THR A 119 -7.09 -4.45 15.69
CA THR A 119 -6.79 -3.12 15.19
C THR A 119 -5.32 -2.98 14.81
N PHE A 120 -5.07 -2.23 13.74
CA PHE A 120 -3.75 -1.77 13.33
C PHE A 120 -3.75 -0.24 13.33
N GLU A 121 -2.81 0.36 14.04
CA GLU A 121 -2.77 1.81 14.26
C GLU A 121 -1.35 2.34 14.11
N ILE A 122 -1.17 3.38 13.30
CA ILE A 122 0.13 4.05 13.12
C ILE A 122 -0.06 5.57 13.05
N ILE A 123 0.97 6.30 13.44
CA ILE A 123 1.09 7.72 13.15
C ILE A 123 1.82 7.85 11.82
N VAL A 124 1.24 8.53 10.84
CA VAL A 124 1.88 8.81 9.55
C VAL A 124 2.26 10.28 9.49
N MET A 125 3.57 10.53 9.38
CA MET A 125 4.14 11.86 9.14
C MET A 125 4.49 12.01 7.66
N VAL A 126 3.70 12.80 6.95
CA VAL A 126 3.99 13.19 5.57
C VAL A 126 4.90 14.41 5.58
N LYS A 127 6.01 14.33 4.83
CA LYS A 127 7.04 15.38 4.75
C LYS A 127 7.07 16.07 3.40
#